data_AF-A0A2N5A8Z4-F1
#
_entry.id   AF-A0A2N5A8Z4-F1
#
_cell.length_a   1.000
_cell.length_b   1.000
_cell.length_c   1.000
_cell.angle_alpha   90.00
_cell.angle_beta   90.00
_cell.angle_gamma   90.00
#
_symmetry.space_group_name_H-M   'P 1'
#
loop_
_entity.id
_entity.type
_entity.pdbx_description
1 polymer ?
#
loop_
_entity_poly.entity_id
_entity_poly.type
_entity_poly.pdbx_seq_one_letter_code
_entity_poly.pdbx_strand_id
1 'polypeptide(L)'
;SQGWSQNIAGSRYFIEQAPLHSYDELDRRMRDGELAVAIEIPPNFGRDIARGTPVQIGVWVDGAMPNRAETVRGYVQAMHLAWLQEMAARQSSPQRDTSLISIETRYRYNPDVKSLPAIVPAVIPLLLMMIPAMLSALSVVREKELGSIINLYVTPTTRSEFLLGKQLPYIVLGMFNFFLLCALSVFVFGVAHKGSFLTLTLAALLYVTIATGLGLLISTFMKSQIAAIFGTAIITLIPATQFSGMIDPVASLEGPGRWIGQIYPTSHFLTIARGTFSKALNLSDLWGSFIPLLIAVPLVLGLSVLLLKKQEE
;
A
#
# COMPACT_ATOMS: atom_id res chain seq x y z
N SER A 1 -11.78 35.28 -2.46
CA SER A 1 -11.44 33.95 -2.99
C SER A 1 -10.07 33.51 -2.49
N GLN A 2 -9.03 34.32 -2.63
CA GLN A 2 -7.64 33.95 -2.28
C GLN A 2 -7.40 33.59 -0.81
N GLY A 3 -8.08 34.21 0.16
CA GLY A 3 -7.82 33.95 1.59
C GLY A 3 -8.15 32.54 2.08
N TRP A 4 -9.18 31.88 1.53
CA TRP A 4 -9.53 30.51 1.92
C TRP A 4 -8.57 29.48 1.31
N SER A 5 -8.26 29.63 0.01
CA SER A 5 -7.29 28.77 -0.68
C SER A 5 -5.88 28.95 -0.11
N GLN A 6 -5.46 30.18 0.23
CA GLN A 6 -4.17 30.46 0.85
C GLN A 6 -4.05 29.91 2.28
N ASN A 7 -5.15 29.85 3.05
CA ASN A 7 -5.15 29.28 4.40
C ASN A 7 -4.95 27.75 4.34
N ILE A 8 -5.55 27.07 3.35
CA ILE A 8 -5.35 25.64 3.14
C ILE A 8 -3.96 25.34 2.55
N ALA A 9 -3.57 26.05 1.50
CA ALA A 9 -2.27 25.90 0.83
C ALA A 9 -1.08 26.25 1.74
N GLY A 10 -1.26 27.18 2.67
CA GLY A 10 -0.26 27.59 3.67
C GLY A 10 -0.27 26.77 4.96
N SER A 11 -1.19 25.80 5.11
CA SER A 11 -1.27 25.00 6.34
C SER A 11 -0.12 23.99 6.41
N ARG A 12 0.36 23.71 7.63
CA ARG A 12 1.38 22.66 7.85
C ARG A 12 0.86 21.24 7.63
N TYR A 13 -0.45 21.07 7.40
CA TYR A 13 -1.11 19.78 7.32
C TYR A 13 -1.19 19.24 5.89
N PHE A 14 -1.04 20.11 4.88
CA PHE A 14 -1.14 19.75 3.47
C PHE A 14 0.09 20.25 2.71
N ILE A 15 0.58 19.42 1.79
CA ILE A 15 1.61 19.82 0.83
C ILE A 15 0.87 20.13 -0.47
N GLU A 16 0.86 21.41 -0.86
CA GLU A 16 0.23 21.86 -2.11
C GLU A 16 0.94 21.22 -3.32
N GLN A 17 0.14 20.71 -4.25
CA GLN A 17 0.58 20.19 -5.54
C GLN A 17 0.14 21.13 -6.67
N ALA A 18 0.67 20.93 -7.87
CA ALA A 18 0.31 21.75 -9.04
C ALA A 18 -1.23 21.85 -9.21
N PRO A 19 -1.77 23.04 -9.53
CA PRO A 19 -3.21 23.24 -9.70
C PRO A 19 -3.83 22.28 -10.72
N LEU A 20 -5.08 21.90 -10.49
CA LEU A 20 -5.86 21.07 -11.41
C LEU A 20 -6.57 21.93 -12.45
N HIS A 21 -6.49 21.54 -13.72
CA HIS A 21 -7.12 22.27 -14.83
C HIS A 21 -8.38 21.58 -15.37
N SER A 22 -8.62 20.32 -15.01
CA SER A 22 -9.82 19.57 -15.44
C SER A 22 -10.17 18.43 -14.48
N TYR A 23 -11.42 17.94 -14.57
CA TYR A 23 -11.87 16.76 -13.83
C TYR A 23 -11.15 15.47 -14.26
N ASP A 24 -10.79 15.33 -15.54
CA ASP A 24 -10.03 14.19 -16.03
C ASP A 24 -8.62 14.16 -15.43
N GLU A 25 -8.00 15.34 -15.27
CA GLU A 25 -6.73 15.48 -14.58
C GLU A 25 -6.83 15.12 -13.09
N LEU A 26 -7.91 15.56 -12.43
CA LEU A 26 -8.21 15.21 -11.03
C LEU A 26 -8.30 13.69 -10.87
N ASP A 27 -9.12 13.04 -11.69
CA ASP A 27 -9.31 11.59 -11.63
C ASP A 27 -8.01 10.84 -11.92
N ARG A 28 -7.22 11.27 -12.91
CA ARG A 28 -5.91 10.67 -13.23
C ARG A 28 -4.93 10.79 -12.08
N ARG A 29 -4.73 11.99 -11.54
CA ARG A 29 -3.75 12.24 -10.46
C ARG A 29 -4.17 11.60 -9.13
N MET A 30 -5.48 11.45 -8.87
CA MET A 30 -5.98 10.66 -7.73
C MET A 30 -5.82 9.14 -7.95
N ARG A 31 -5.94 8.64 -9.18
CA ARG A 31 -5.68 7.23 -9.52
C ARG A 31 -4.22 6.88 -9.32
N ASP A 32 -3.33 7.71 -9.83
CA ASP A 32 -1.88 7.58 -9.75
C ASP A 32 -1.37 7.70 -8.29
N GLY A 33 -2.22 8.15 -7.37
CA GLY A 33 -1.89 8.31 -5.95
C GLY A 33 -1.09 9.57 -5.65
N GLU A 34 -0.94 10.47 -6.62
CA GLU A 34 -0.30 11.77 -6.47
C GLU A 34 -1.12 12.68 -5.54
N LEU A 35 -2.45 12.63 -5.68
CA LEU A 35 -3.38 13.42 -4.88
C LEU A 35 -4.18 12.55 -3.92
N ALA A 36 -4.09 12.85 -2.64
CA ALA A 36 -4.96 12.25 -1.61
C ALA A 36 -6.27 13.02 -1.42
N VAL A 37 -6.26 14.32 -1.74
CA VAL A 37 -7.36 15.26 -1.56
C VAL A 37 -7.35 16.24 -2.73
N ALA A 38 -8.51 16.50 -3.31
CA ALA A 38 -8.71 17.60 -4.24
C ALA A 38 -9.87 18.46 -3.74
N ILE A 39 -9.67 19.77 -3.77
CA ILE A 39 -10.64 20.76 -3.28
C ILE A 39 -11.09 21.59 -4.47
N GLU A 40 -12.39 21.59 -4.71
CA GLU A 40 -13.02 22.31 -5.80
C GLU A 40 -13.71 23.56 -5.27
N ILE A 41 -13.21 24.71 -5.70
CA ILE A 41 -13.74 26.02 -5.33
C ILE A 41 -14.56 26.54 -6.52
N PRO A 42 -15.87 26.83 -6.35
CA PRO A 42 -16.70 27.32 -7.44
C PRO A 42 -16.24 28.70 -7.95
N PRO A 43 -16.41 29.00 -9.26
CA PRO A 43 -15.79 30.15 -9.93
C PRO A 43 -16.24 31.54 -9.43
N ASN A 44 -17.21 31.63 -8.52
CA ASN A 44 -17.69 32.88 -7.94
C ASN A 44 -17.70 32.89 -6.41
N PHE A 45 -16.99 31.95 -5.77
CA PHE A 45 -16.97 31.72 -4.32
C PHE A 45 -16.93 33.00 -3.47
N GLY A 46 -15.97 33.90 -3.74
CA GLY A 46 -15.81 35.13 -2.96
C GLY A 46 -16.95 36.14 -3.13
N ARG A 47 -17.57 36.19 -4.32
CA ARG A 47 -18.67 37.10 -4.64
C ARG A 47 -19.99 36.60 -4.06
N ASP A 48 -20.23 35.30 -4.12
CA ASP A 48 -21.47 34.68 -3.69
C ASP A 48 -21.57 34.67 -2.15
N ILE A 49 -20.44 34.46 -1.46
CA ILE A 49 -20.35 34.62 0.00
C ILE A 49 -20.60 36.07 0.43
N ALA A 50 -20.02 37.06 -0.27
CA ALA A 50 -20.22 38.47 0.06
C ALA A 50 -21.70 38.90 -0.10
N ARG A 51 -22.44 38.22 -0.99
CA ARG A 51 -23.87 38.42 -1.24
C ARG A 51 -24.78 37.60 -0.31
N GLY A 52 -24.22 36.79 0.58
CA GLY A 52 -24.99 35.91 1.46
C GLY A 52 -25.68 34.75 0.73
N THR A 53 -25.23 34.41 -0.48
CA THR A 53 -25.72 33.24 -1.22
C THR A 53 -25.03 32.00 -0.67
N PRO A 54 -25.76 30.89 -0.41
CA PRO A 54 -25.14 29.66 0.04
C PRO A 54 -24.17 29.12 -1.00
N VAL A 55 -22.96 28.72 -0.59
CA VAL A 55 -21.95 28.15 -1.50
C VAL A 55 -21.49 26.79 -1.00
N GLN A 56 -21.42 25.83 -1.91
CA GLN A 56 -20.90 24.49 -1.63
C GLN A 56 -19.46 24.37 -2.13
N ILE A 57 -18.59 23.81 -1.29
CA ILE A 57 -17.22 23.45 -1.67
C ILE A 57 -17.18 21.94 -1.84
N GLY A 58 -16.71 21.48 -3.00
CA GLY A 58 -16.50 20.06 -3.26
C GLY A 58 -15.16 19.60 -2.69
N VAL A 59 -15.16 18.56 -1.85
CA VAL A 59 -13.92 17.96 -1.34
C VAL A 59 -13.86 16.50 -1.73
N TRP A 60 -12.96 16.17 -2.63
CA TRP A 60 -12.74 14.82 -3.14
C TRP A 60 -11.60 14.16 -2.35
N VAL A 61 -11.88 13.04 -1.68
CA VAL A 61 -10.91 12.33 -0.83
C VAL A 61 -10.69 10.90 -1.32
N ASP A 62 -9.44 10.42 -1.35
CA ASP A 62 -9.14 9.02 -1.65
C ASP A 62 -9.59 8.09 -0.52
N GLY A 63 -10.69 7.37 -0.75
CA GLY A 63 -11.29 6.41 0.19
C GLY A 63 -10.64 5.02 0.19
N ALA A 64 -9.59 4.77 -0.60
CA ALA A 64 -8.88 3.49 -0.58
C ALA A 64 -8.17 3.23 0.77
N MET A 65 -7.93 4.28 1.56
CA MET A 65 -7.39 4.22 2.93
C MET A 65 -8.32 4.99 3.90
N PRO A 66 -9.30 4.32 4.54
CA PRO A 66 -10.29 4.96 5.40
C PRO A 66 -9.67 5.84 6.50
N ASN A 67 -8.65 5.34 7.22
CA ASN A 67 -8.01 6.12 8.29
C ASN A 67 -7.42 7.44 7.77
N ARG A 68 -6.74 7.40 6.61
CA ARG A 68 -6.20 8.61 5.98
C ARG A 68 -7.33 9.55 5.55
N ALA A 69 -8.41 9.00 5.00
CA ALA A 69 -9.55 9.75 4.51
C ALA A 69 -10.33 10.46 5.63
N GLU A 70 -10.51 9.78 6.77
CA GLU A 70 -11.11 10.34 7.99
C GLU A 70 -10.26 11.46 8.58
N THR A 71 -8.94 11.25 8.67
CA THR A 71 -7.99 12.28 9.13
C THR A 71 -8.05 13.52 8.23
N VAL A 72 -8.04 13.33 6.91
CA VAL A 72 -8.23 14.42 5.94
C VAL A 72 -9.55 15.16 6.21
N ARG A 73 -10.66 14.43 6.35
CA ARG A 73 -11.97 15.04 6.59
C ARG A 73 -11.94 15.89 7.87
N GLY A 74 -11.36 15.37 8.95
CA GLY A 74 -11.22 16.09 10.21
C GLY A 74 -10.42 17.39 10.06
N TYR A 75 -9.30 17.36 9.33
CA TYR A 75 -8.53 18.57 9.06
C TYR A 75 -9.27 19.59 8.20
N VAL A 76 -9.94 19.14 7.13
CA VAL A 76 -10.75 20.02 6.27
C VAL A 76 -11.88 20.68 7.06
N GLN A 77 -12.57 19.93 7.93
CA GLN A 77 -13.60 20.45 8.82
C GLN A 77 -13.04 21.46 9.83
N ALA A 78 -11.90 21.16 10.46
CA ALA A 78 -11.25 22.05 11.41
C ALA A 78 -10.79 23.37 10.76
N MET A 79 -10.18 23.31 9.56
CA MET A 79 -9.78 24.49 8.80
C MET A 79 -10.98 25.33 8.38
N HIS A 80 -12.07 24.69 7.97
CA HIS A 80 -13.30 25.39 7.65
C HIS A 80 -13.88 26.15 8.84
N LEU A 81 -13.93 25.50 10.01
CA LEU A 81 -14.40 26.12 11.25
C LEU A 81 -13.50 27.30 11.65
N ALA A 82 -12.17 27.15 11.56
CA ALA A 82 -11.23 28.21 11.86
C ALA A 82 -11.41 29.43 10.94
N TRP A 83 -11.62 29.19 9.64
CA TRP A 83 -11.87 30.27 8.69
C TRP A 83 -13.22 30.96 8.91
N LEU A 84 -14.28 30.21 9.28
CA LEU A 84 -15.57 30.80 9.66
C LEU A 84 -15.42 31.73 10.88
N GLN A 85 -14.65 31.32 11.89
CA GLN A 85 -14.36 32.13 13.08
C GLN A 85 -13.56 33.39 12.72
N GLU A 86 -12.57 33.28 11.83
CA GLU A 86 -11.80 34.43 11.35
C GLU A 86 -12.66 35.41 10.55
N MET A 87 -13.57 34.92 9.72
CA MET A 87 -14.54 35.76 9.02
C MET A 87 -15.51 36.46 9.97
N ALA A 88 -15.99 35.76 11.00
CA ALA A 88 -16.84 36.35 12.04
C ALA A 88 -16.08 37.43 12.82
N ALA A 89 -14.81 37.22 13.14
CA ALA A 89 -13.97 38.18 13.86
C ALA A 89 -13.66 39.45 13.04
N ARG A 90 -13.65 39.36 11.70
CA ARG A 90 -13.40 40.48 10.79
C ARG A 90 -14.66 41.29 10.46
N GLN A 91 -15.85 40.88 10.91
CA GLN A 91 -17.11 41.59 10.67
C GLN A 91 -17.66 42.22 11.96
N SER A 92 -17.97 43.52 11.89
CA SER A 92 -18.41 44.33 13.04
C SER A 92 -19.90 44.16 13.41
N SER A 93 -20.63 43.21 12.82
CA SER A 93 -22.07 43.00 13.07
C SER A 93 -22.37 41.55 13.47
N PRO A 94 -23.02 41.32 14.63
CA PRO A 94 -23.24 39.99 15.19
C PRO A 94 -24.54 39.36 14.67
N GLN A 95 -24.66 39.07 13.37
CA GLN A 95 -25.66 38.12 12.83
C GLN A 95 -25.59 38.09 11.29
N ARG A 96 -24.73 37.23 10.74
CA ARG A 96 -25.03 36.53 9.49
C ARG A 96 -24.80 35.06 9.77
N ASP A 97 -25.80 34.25 9.50
CA ASP A 97 -25.76 32.82 9.74
C ASP A 97 -24.49 32.21 9.13
N THR A 98 -23.66 31.62 9.97
CA THR A 98 -22.49 30.84 9.57
C THR A 98 -22.86 29.56 8.82
N SER A 99 -24.17 29.31 8.61
CA SER A 99 -24.74 28.17 7.88
C SER A 99 -24.76 28.34 6.35
N LEU A 100 -24.35 29.49 5.81
CA LEU A 100 -24.35 29.76 4.36
C LEU A 100 -23.27 28.97 3.58
N ILE A 101 -22.41 28.21 4.25
CA ILE A 101 -21.35 27.46 3.57
C ILE A 101 -21.36 26.03 4.09
N SER A 102 -21.65 25.08 3.21
CA SER A 102 -21.64 23.64 3.52
C SER A 102 -20.53 22.95 2.72
N ILE A 103 -19.64 22.24 3.41
CA ILE A 103 -18.66 21.38 2.77
C ILE A 103 -19.32 20.03 2.48
N GLU A 104 -19.38 19.67 1.19
CA GLU A 104 -19.75 18.32 0.79
C GLU A 104 -18.48 17.50 0.56
N THR A 105 -18.12 16.70 1.57
CA THR A 105 -17.03 15.74 1.44
C THR A 105 -17.53 14.50 0.70
N ARG A 106 -16.91 14.16 -0.42
CA ARG A 106 -17.22 12.98 -1.23
C ARG A 106 -15.99 12.07 -1.30
N TYR A 107 -16.15 10.83 -0.84
CA TYR A 107 -15.09 9.82 -0.93
C TYR A 107 -15.10 9.18 -2.32
N ARG A 108 -13.94 9.21 -2.99
CA ARG A 108 -13.69 8.44 -4.20
C ARG A 108 -13.26 7.02 -3.78
N TYR A 109 -13.74 5.98 -4.47
CA TYR A 109 -13.36 4.56 -4.29
C TYR A 109 -13.96 3.78 -3.09
N ASN A 110 -14.34 4.43 -1.99
CA ASN A 110 -15.12 3.82 -0.88
C ASN A 110 -16.14 4.80 -0.29
N PRO A 111 -17.25 5.09 -1.00
CA PRO A 111 -18.23 6.10 -0.59
C PRO A 111 -18.88 5.81 0.76
N ASP A 112 -19.01 4.53 1.13
CA ASP A 112 -19.60 4.09 2.39
C ASP A 112 -18.58 3.96 3.54
N VAL A 113 -17.29 4.21 3.27
CA VAL A 113 -16.17 4.03 4.23
C VAL A 113 -16.21 2.64 4.91
N LYS A 114 -16.65 1.61 4.17
CA LYS A 114 -16.73 0.24 4.71
C LYS A 114 -15.31 -0.29 4.95
N SER A 115 -15.11 -0.96 6.09
CA SER A 115 -13.80 -1.49 6.48
C SER A 115 -13.36 -2.67 5.61
N LEU A 116 -14.28 -3.56 5.23
CA LEU A 116 -13.95 -4.79 4.48
C LEU A 116 -13.28 -4.52 3.11
N PRO A 117 -13.81 -3.64 2.23
CA PRO A 117 -13.16 -3.33 0.95
C PRO A 117 -11.77 -2.70 1.07
N ALA A 118 -11.43 -2.11 2.23
CA ALA A 118 -10.11 -1.54 2.49
C ALA A 118 -9.14 -2.52 3.15
N ILE A 119 -9.63 -3.35 4.08
CA ILE A 119 -8.83 -4.31 4.84
C ILE A 119 -8.44 -5.52 4.00
N VAL A 120 -9.38 -6.07 3.22
CA VAL A 120 -9.15 -7.33 2.49
C VAL A 120 -7.97 -7.21 1.50
N PRO A 121 -7.88 -6.17 0.65
CA PRO A 121 -6.71 -5.99 -0.22
C PRO A 121 -5.40 -5.74 0.53
N ALA A 122 -5.47 -5.27 1.79
CA ALA A 122 -4.29 -5.00 2.62
C ALA A 122 -3.77 -6.25 3.35
N VAL A 123 -4.65 -7.19 3.69
CA VAL A 123 -4.28 -8.44 4.38
C VAL A 123 -3.68 -9.48 3.41
N ILE A 124 -4.10 -9.49 2.14
CA ILE A 124 -3.56 -10.42 1.12
C ILE A 124 -2.03 -10.32 1.01
N PRO A 125 -1.41 -9.15 0.83
CA PRO A 125 0.04 -8.98 0.88
C PRO A 125 0.70 -9.58 2.13
N LEU A 126 0.12 -9.33 3.30
CA LEU A 126 0.66 -9.81 4.58
C LEU A 126 0.73 -11.34 4.62
N LEU A 127 -0.36 -12.01 4.26
CA LEU A 127 -0.45 -13.46 4.26
C LEU A 127 0.44 -14.10 3.18
N LEU A 128 0.54 -13.47 2.02
CA LEU A 128 1.40 -13.93 0.92
C LEU A 128 2.89 -13.69 1.16
N MET A 129 3.25 -12.74 2.01
CA MET A 129 4.63 -12.63 2.48
C MET A 129 4.91 -13.69 3.55
N MET A 130 4.07 -13.75 4.58
CA MET A 130 4.33 -14.54 5.77
C MET A 130 4.35 -16.05 5.49
N ILE A 131 3.29 -16.60 4.90
CA ILE A 131 3.11 -18.05 4.78
C ILE A 131 4.17 -18.68 3.83
N PRO A 132 4.34 -18.19 2.59
CA PRO A 132 5.33 -18.75 1.68
C PRO A 132 6.77 -18.56 2.17
N ALA A 133 7.09 -17.42 2.79
CA ALA A 133 8.43 -17.20 3.34
C ALA A 133 8.74 -18.19 4.46
N MET A 134 7.83 -18.39 5.42
CA MET A 134 8.04 -19.34 6.51
C MET A 134 8.18 -20.77 6.01
N LEU A 135 7.31 -21.22 5.09
CA LEU A 135 7.38 -22.58 4.53
C LEU A 135 8.69 -22.80 3.76
N SER A 136 9.10 -21.81 2.98
CA SER A 136 10.36 -21.82 2.25
C SER A 136 11.56 -21.88 3.19
N ALA A 137 11.59 -21.05 4.24
CA ALA A 137 12.65 -21.08 5.26
C ALA A 137 12.73 -22.43 5.97
N LEU A 138 11.59 -22.97 6.38
CA LEU A 138 11.47 -24.25 7.07
C LEU A 138 11.98 -25.41 6.19
N SER A 139 11.76 -25.35 4.88
CA SER A 139 12.17 -26.40 3.93
C SER A 139 13.67 -26.66 3.91
N VAL A 140 14.48 -25.62 4.11
CA VAL A 140 15.94 -25.73 4.12
C VAL A 140 16.43 -26.02 5.54
N VAL A 141 15.84 -25.36 6.54
CA VAL A 141 16.27 -25.54 7.93
C VAL A 141 15.96 -26.94 8.45
N ARG A 142 14.84 -27.54 8.01
CA ARG A 142 14.52 -28.93 8.34
C ARG A 142 15.61 -29.90 7.86
N GLU A 143 16.18 -29.69 6.68
CA GLU A 143 17.28 -30.53 6.20
C GLU A 143 18.60 -30.25 6.91
N LYS A 144 18.83 -29.00 7.34
CA LYS A 144 19.98 -28.65 8.19
C LYS A 144 19.91 -29.34 9.54
N GLU A 145 18.77 -29.29 10.20
CA GLU A 145 18.57 -29.92 11.51
C GLU A 145 18.66 -31.45 11.44
N LEU A 146 18.10 -32.06 10.40
CA LEU A 146 18.14 -33.51 10.22
C LEU A 146 19.49 -34.03 9.70
N GLY A 147 20.45 -33.14 9.40
CA GLY A 147 21.75 -33.50 8.82
C GLY A 147 21.70 -33.99 7.37
N SER A 148 20.52 -34.13 6.78
CA SER A 148 20.33 -34.57 5.39
C SER A 148 20.82 -33.56 4.37
N ILE A 149 21.03 -32.29 4.76
CA ILE A 149 21.67 -31.29 3.91
C ILE A 149 23.09 -31.71 3.48
N ILE A 150 23.75 -32.63 4.20
CA ILE A 150 25.08 -33.13 3.84
C ILE A 150 25.04 -33.92 2.53
N ASN A 151 23.94 -34.65 2.26
CA ASN A 151 23.77 -35.40 1.02
C ASN A 151 23.72 -34.49 -0.22
N LEU A 152 23.35 -33.21 -0.05
CA LEU A 152 23.41 -32.24 -1.14
C LEU A 152 24.86 -31.96 -1.57
N TYR A 153 25.78 -31.82 -0.61
CA TYR A 153 27.17 -31.45 -0.90
C TYR A 153 27.93 -32.52 -1.66
N VAL A 154 27.48 -33.77 -1.64
CA VAL A 154 28.04 -34.90 -2.39
C VAL A 154 27.33 -35.17 -3.73
N THR A 155 26.26 -34.43 -4.06
CA THR A 155 25.63 -34.50 -5.39
C THR A 155 26.22 -33.46 -6.35
N PRO A 156 26.27 -33.72 -7.67
CA PRO A 156 26.78 -32.77 -8.67
C PRO A 156 25.83 -31.57 -8.92
N THR A 157 24.92 -31.28 -7.99
CA THR A 157 23.89 -30.24 -8.11
C THR A 157 24.45 -28.89 -7.67
N THR A 158 24.23 -27.83 -8.45
CA THR A 158 24.63 -26.48 -8.05
C THR A 158 23.72 -25.92 -6.94
N ARG A 159 24.23 -24.95 -6.16
CA ARG A 159 23.42 -24.26 -5.12
C ARG A 159 22.16 -23.61 -5.71
N SER A 160 22.28 -23.06 -6.91
CA SER A 160 21.17 -22.45 -7.65
C SER A 160 20.12 -23.47 -8.04
N GLU A 161 20.51 -24.63 -8.57
CA GLU A 161 19.56 -25.69 -8.96
C GLU A 161 18.83 -26.25 -7.73
N PHE A 162 19.54 -26.45 -6.62
CA PHE A 162 18.93 -26.90 -5.37
C PHE A 162 17.92 -25.90 -4.83
N LEU A 163 18.30 -24.62 -4.73
CA LEU A 163 17.43 -23.58 -4.20
C LEU A 163 16.22 -23.34 -5.11
N LEU A 164 16.42 -23.20 -6.42
CA LEU A 164 15.34 -22.98 -7.39
C LEU A 164 14.41 -24.21 -7.46
N GLY A 165 14.97 -25.41 -7.47
CA GLY A 165 14.22 -26.67 -7.46
C GLY A 165 13.32 -26.80 -6.23
N LYS A 166 13.79 -26.35 -5.06
CA LYS A 166 12.97 -26.26 -3.85
C LYS A 166 11.98 -25.11 -3.86
N GLN A 167 12.36 -23.97 -4.42
CA GLN A 167 11.54 -22.77 -4.43
C GLN A 167 10.26 -22.96 -5.27
N LEU A 168 10.37 -23.62 -6.42
CA LEU A 168 9.26 -23.80 -7.36
C LEU A 168 8.01 -24.41 -6.72
N PRO A 169 8.07 -25.53 -5.97
CA PRO A 169 6.92 -26.05 -5.22
C PRO A 169 6.27 -25.03 -4.28
N TYR A 170 7.08 -24.21 -3.58
CA TYR A 170 6.54 -23.18 -2.68
C TYR A 170 5.95 -21.98 -3.43
N ILE A 171 6.45 -21.66 -4.62
CA ILE A 171 5.83 -20.66 -5.50
C ILE A 171 4.45 -21.15 -5.94
N VAL A 172 4.35 -22.42 -6.37
CA VAL A 172 3.06 -23.02 -6.76
C VAL A 172 2.08 -23.02 -5.58
N LEU A 173 2.52 -23.42 -4.39
CA LEU A 173 1.70 -23.35 -3.17
C LEU A 173 1.30 -21.91 -2.80
N GLY A 174 2.22 -20.95 -2.96
CA GLY A 174 1.94 -19.54 -2.71
C GLY A 174 0.94 -18.95 -3.70
N MET A 175 1.02 -19.34 -4.98
CA MET A 175 0.05 -18.96 -6.00
C MET A 175 -1.32 -19.61 -5.76
N PHE A 176 -1.36 -20.87 -5.35
CA PHE A 176 -2.60 -21.52 -4.93
C PHE A 176 -3.23 -20.77 -3.74
N ASN A 177 -2.43 -20.41 -2.73
CA ASN A 177 -2.88 -19.59 -1.61
C ASN A 177 -3.39 -18.21 -2.06
N PHE A 178 -2.72 -17.56 -3.02
CA PHE A 178 -3.21 -16.31 -3.62
C PHE A 178 -4.59 -16.47 -4.25
N PHE A 179 -4.80 -17.49 -5.09
CA PHE A 179 -6.10 -17.74 -5.70
C PHE A 179 -7.17 -18.03 -4.66
N LEU A 180 -6.84 -18.78 -3.60
CA LEU A 180 -7.74 -19.04 -2.48
C LEU A 180 -8.12 -17.75 -1.74
N LEU A 181 -7.14 -16.88 -1.45
CA LEU A 181 -7.39 -15.60 -0.79
C LEU A 181 -8.26 -14.67 -1.66
N CYS A 182 -8.04 -14.64 -2.97
CA CYS A 182 -8.90 -13.92 -3.91
C CYS A 182 -10.31 -14.52 -4.01
N ALA A 183 -10.43 -15.85 -3.98
CA ALA A 183 -11.74 -16.49 -3.94
C ALA A 183 -12.49 -16.12 -2.65
N LEU A 184 -11.84 -16.19 -1.50
CA LEU A 184 -12.42 -15.77 -0.22
C LEU A 184 -12.81 -14.29 -0.22
N SER A 185 -11.97 -13.40 -0.78
CA SER A 185 -12.28 -11.97 -0.86
C SER A 185 -13.60 -11.71 -1.59
N VAL A 186 -13.84 -12.41 -2.70
CA VAL A 186 -15.05 -12.24 -3.51
C VAL A 186 -16.24 -12.99 -2.91
N PHE A 187 -16.10 -14.29 -2.65
CA PHE A 187 -17.24 -15.16 -2.29
C PHE A 187 -17.65 -15.09 -0.83
N VAL A 188 -16.71 -14.84 0.09
CA VAL A 188 -17.00 -14.79 1.53
C VAL A 188 -17.16 -13.34 2.01
N PHE A 189 -16.26 -12.46 1.61
CA PHE A 189 -16.26 -11.07 2.08
C PHE A 189 -17.03 -10.10 1.16
N GLY A 190 -17.49 -10.55 -0.01
CA GLY A 190 -18.24 -9.72 -0.95
C GLY A 190 -17.43 -8.57 -1.57
N VAL A 191 -16.10 -8.64 -1.51
CA VAL A 191 -15.20 -7.61 -2.05
C VAL A 191 -14.87 -7.96 -3.49
N ALA A 192 -15.66 -7.40 -4.41
CA ALA A 192 -15.48 -7.58 -5.84
C ALA A 192 -14.15 -6.96 -6.33
N HIS A 193 -13.44 -7.69 -7.20
CA HIS A 193 -12.26 -7.20 -7.90
C HIS A 193 -12.69 -6.35 -9.09
N LYS A 194 -12.32 -5.06 -9.10
CA LYS A 194 -12.79 -4.11 -10.12
C LYS A 194 -11.84 -3.96 -11.31
N GLY A 195 -10.54 -4.15 -11.09
CA GLY A 195 -9.49 -3.95 -12.09
C GLY A 195 -9.09 -5.23 -12.82
N SER A 196 -7.91 -5.21 -13.44
CA SER A 196 -7.37 -6.39 -14.14
C SER A 196 -6.93 -7.46 -13.14
N PHE A 197 -7.57 -8.64 -13.21
CA PHE A 197 -7.17 -9.81 -12.42
C PHE A 197 -5.81 -10.37 -12.87
N LEU A 198 -5.49 -10.26 -14.16
CA LEU A 198 -4.20 -10.65 -14.71
C LEU A 198 -3.07 -9.79 -14.11
N THR A 199 -3.28 -8.47 -14.00
CA THR A 199 -2.31 -7.57 -13.37
C THR A 199 -2.02 -7.98 -11.93
N LEU A 200 -3.07 -8.27 -11.15
CA LEU A 200 -2.90 -8.74 -9.77
C LEU A 200 -2.16 -10.09 -9.72
N THR A 201 -2.48 -11.02 -10.62
CA THR A 201 -1.87 -12.35 -10.68
C THR A 201 -0.38 -12.28 -11.04
N LEU A 202 0.00 -11.43 -12.00
CA LEU A 202 1.41 -11.22 -12.36
C LEU A 202 2.20 -10.60 -11.20
N ALA A 203 1.61 -9.61 -10.52
CA ALA A 203 2.22 -9.01 -9.34
C ALA A 203 2.36 -10.04 -8.21
N ALA A 204 1.34 -10.88 -8.00
CA ALA A 204 1.36 -11.93 -6.99
C ALA A 204 2.44 -12.98 -7.29
N LEU A 205 2.65 -13.35 -8.55
CA LEU A 205 3.73 -14.27 -8.94
C LEU A 205 5.11 -13.71 -8.58
N LEU A 206 5.38 -12.46 -8.92
CA LEU A 206 6.63 -11.79 -8.54
C LEU A 206 6.77 -11.71 -7.02
N TYR A 207 5.69 -11.32 -6.34
CA TYR A 207 5.69 -11.13 -4.90
C TYR A 207 5.91 -12.44 -4.12
N VAL A 208 5.25 -13.53 -4.53
CA VAL A 208 5.44 -14.87 -3.96
C VAL A 208 6.85 -15.39 -4.23
N THR A 209 7.40 -15.11 -5.41
CA THR A 209 8.80 -15.44 -5.72
C THR A 209 9.76 -14.70 -4.78
N ILE A 210 9.50 -13.43 -4.49
CA ILE A 210 10.30 -12.66 -3.52
C ILE A 210 10.11 -13.19 -2.10
N ALA A 211 8.87 -13.46 -1.68
CA ALA A 211 8.57 -13.98 -0.34
C ALA A 211 9.26 -15.32 -0.08
N THR A 212 9.16 -16.27 -1.01
CA THR A 212 9.86 -17.55 -0.93
C THR A 212 11.37 -17.37 -0.96
N GLY A 213 11.89 -16.45 -1.77
CA GLY A 213 13.31 -16.10 -1.80
C GLY A 213 13.81 -15.50 -0.48
N LEU A 214 13.03 -14.62 0.16
CA LEU A 214 13.34 -14.09 1.50
C LEU A 214 13.36 -15.20 2.54
N GLY A 215 12.43 -16.15 2.46
CA GLY A 215 12.46 -17.36 3.28
C GLY A 215 13.75 -18.16 3.11
N LEU A 216 14.19 -18.38 1.87
CA LEU A 216 15.47 -19.05 1.57
C LEU A 216 16.65 -18.26 2.13
N LEU A 217 16.68 -16.94 1.92
CA LEU A 217 17.72 -16.06 2.45
C LEU A 217 17.82 -16.17 3.98
N ILE A 218 16.70 -16.08 4.69
CA ILE A 218 16.64 -16.17 6.15
C ILE A 218 17.09 -17.55 6.61
N SER A 219 16.72 -18.61 5.89
CA SER A 219 17.16 -19.98 6.17
C SER A 219 18.67 -20.14 6.22
N THR A 220 19.44 -19.30 5.51
CA THR A 220 20.91 -19.38 5.51
C THR A 220 21.50 -19.12 6.90
N PHE A 221 20.87 -18.26 7.70
CA PHE A 221 21.32 -17.85 9.03
C PHE A 221 20.71 -18.68 10.17
N MET A 222 19.65 -19.44 9.90
CA MET A 222 18.90 -20.17 10.92
C MET A 222 19.41 -21.60 11.07
N LYS A 223 19.55 -22.04 12.32
CA LYS A 223 20.00 -23.40 12.68
C LYS A 223 18.87 -24.29 13.17
N SER A 224 17.78 -23.71 13.67
CA SER A 224 16.62 -24.48 14.14
C SER A 224 15.31 -24.09 13.47
N GLN A 225 14.39 -25.04 13.32
CA GLN A 225 13.07 -24.85 12.72
C GLN A 225 12.27 -23.80 13.49
N ILE A 226 12.34 -23.83 14.82
CA ILE A 226 11.69 -22.83 15.68
C ILE A 226 12.27 -21.44 15.39
N ALA A 227 13.60 -21.30 15.33
CA ALA A 227 14.24 -20.03 15.00
C ALA A 227 13.88 -19.57 13.57
N ALA A 228 13.75 -20.50 12.62
CA ALA A 228 13.38 -20.20 11.25
C ALA A 228 11.97 -19.63 11.14
N ILE A 229 11.00 -20.23 11.84
CA ILE A 229 9.61 -19.78 11.84
C ILE A 229 9.51 -18.38 12.46
N PHE A 230 9.99 -18.22 13.70
CA PHE A 230 9.89 -16.93 14.40
C PHE A 230 10.75 -15.85 13.77
N GLY A 231 11.98 -16.19 13.36
CA GLY A 231 12.88 -15.27 12.68
C GLY A 231 12.29 -14.77 11.36
N THR A 232 11.75 -15.68 10.54
CA THR A 232 11.10 -15.31 9.28
C THR A 232 9.85 -14.47 9.52
N ALA A 233 9.01 -14.84 10.49
CA ALA A 233 7.82 -14.08 10.84
C ALA A 233 8.19 -12.65 11.27
N ILE A 234 9.15 -12.47 12.18
CA ILE A 234 9.55 -11.14 12.68
C ILE A 234 10.18 -10.29 11.56
N ILE A 235 11.14 -10.85 10.83
CA ILE A 235 11.88 -10.13 9.78
C ILE A 235 10.97 -9.71 8.62
N THR A 236 9.92 -10.49 8.34
CA THR A 236 9.00 -10.18 7.23
C THR A 236 7.77 -9.38 7.68
N LEU A 237 7.14 -9.72 8.81
CA LEU A 237 5.92 -9.06 9.27
C LEU A 237 6.18 -7.63 9.71
N ILE A 238 7.22 -7.36 10.50
CA ILE A 238 7.43 -6.01 11.04
C ILE A 238 7.58 -4.99 9.92
N PRO A 239 8.44 -5.19 8.91
CA PRO A 239 8.52 -4.25 7.80
C PRO A 239 7.23 -4.22 6.95
N ALA A 240 6.58 -5.37 6.77
CA ALA A 240 5.32 -5.45 6.04
C ALA A 240 4.18 -4.68 6.71
N THR A 241 4.05 -4.68 8.04
CA THR A 241 2.96 -3.98 8.71
C THR A 241 3.29 -2.51 8.99
N GLN A 242 4.53 -2.24 9.40
CA GLN A 242 4.91 -0.91 9.89
C GLN A 242 5.31 0.06 8.77
N PHE A 243 5.94 -0.42 7.70
CA PHE A 243 6.57 0.46 6.72
C PHE A 243 5.96 0.38 5.32
N SER A 244 5.05 -0.56 5.05
CA SER A 244 4.59 -0.83 3.68
C SER A 244 3.49 0.09 3.15
N GLY A 245 2.93 0.99 3.95
CA GLY A 245 1.69 1.68 3.57
C GLY A 245 0.42 1.01 4.11
N MET A 246 0.54 -0.10 4.85
CA MET A 246 -0.62 -0.85 5.36
C MET A 246 -1.41 -0.03 6.38
N ILE A 247 -0.73 0.42 7.44
CA ILE A 247 -1.31 1.26 8.51
C ILE A 247 -1.16 2.73 8.10
N ASP A 248 0.08 3.19 7.96
CA ASP A 248 0.43 4.57 7.59
C ASP A 248 0.99 4.62 6.17
N PRO A 249 0.56 5.58 5.33
CA PRO A 249 1.10 5.75 3.98
C PRO A 249 2.63 5.90 3.98
N VAL A 250 3.32 5.27 3.02
CA VAL A 250 4.79 5.39 2.89
C VAL A 250 5.24 6.86 2.75
N ALA A 251 4.40 7.70 2.13
CA ALA A 251 4.68 9.12 1.93
C ALA A 251 4.71 9.94 3.23
N SER A 252 4.07 9.47 4.32
CA SER A 252 4.10 10.16 5.62
C SER A 252 5.22 9.68 6.54
N LEU A 253 5.96 8.64 6.16
CA LEU A 253 7.09 8.16 6.94
C LEU A 253 8.30 9.11 6.76
N GLU A 254 9.11 9.23 7.81
CA GLU A 254 10.36 9.98 7.79
C GLU A 254 11.57 9.07 8.09
N GLY A 255 12.76 9.52 7.71
CA GLY A 255 14.02 8.84 8.03
C GLY A 255 14.11 7.40 7.51
N PRO A 256 14.63 6.45 8.33
CA PRO A 256 14.83 5.05 7.92
C PRO A 256 13.55 4.32 7.53
N GLY A 257 12.41 4.65 8.17
CA GLY A 257 11.13 3.98 7.89
C GLY A 257 10.64 4.22 6.45
N ARG A 258 10.83 5.44 5.93
CA ARG A 258 10.51 5.79 4.54
C ARG A 258 11.38 5.02 3.55
N TRP A 259 12.68 4.92 3.84
CA TRP A 259 13.63 4.17 3.00
C TRP A 259 13.25 2.70 2.93
N ILE A 260 12.92 2.08 4.07
CA ILE A 260 12.42 0.70 4.11
C ILE A 260 11.13 0.61 3.30
N GLY A 261 10.15 1.48 3.54
CA GLY A 261 8.89 1.46 2.80
C GLY A 261 9.04 1.62 1.29
N GLN A 262 10.01 2.38 0.80
CA GLN A 262 10.24 2.55 -0.64
C GLN A 262 10.90 1.34 -1.32
N ILE A 263 11.74 0.61 -0.59
CA ILE A 263 12.46 -0.56 -1.13
C ILE A 263 11.67 -1.84 -0.91
N TYR A 264 10.89 -1.92 0.17
CA TYR A 264 10.30 -3.15 0.62
C TYR A 264 9.21 -3.64 -0.36
N PRO A 265 9.26 -4.91 -0.80
CA PRO A 265 8.36 -5.45 -1.83
C PRO A 265 6.87 -5.33 -1.48
N THR A 266 6.53 -5.44 -0.18
CA THR A 266 5.14 -5.38 0.28
C THR A 266 4.49 -4.05 -0.06
N SER A 267 5.22 -2.95 -0.05
CA SER A 267 4.67 -1.63 -0.35
C SER A 267 4.17 -1.53 -1.79
N HIS A 268 4.94 -2.09 -2.71
CA HIS A 268 4.63 -2.10 -4.14
C HIS A 268 3.48 -3.05 -4.44
N PHE A 269 3.50 -4.26 -3.88
CA PHE A 269 2.41 -5.21 -4.06
C PHE A 269 1.11 -4.72 -3.40
N LEU A 270 1.18 -4.07 -2.24
CA LEU A 270 0.02 -3.44 -1.58
C LEU A 270 -0.59 -2.34 -2.44
N THR A 271 0.24 -1.53 -3.10
CA THR A 271 -0.21 -0.48 -4.03
C THR A 271 -0.97 -1.10 -5.21
N ILE A 272 -0.45 -2.18 -5.78
CA ILE A 272 -1.10 -2.93 -6.87
C ILE A 272 -2.42 -3.58 -6.39
N ALA A 273 -2.42 -4.20 -5.21
CA ALA A 273 -3.61 -4.82 -4.63
C ALA A 273 -4.73 -3.78 -4.42
N ARG A 274 -4.44 -2.66 -3.75
CA ARG A 274 -5.44 -1.58 -3.57
C ARG A 274 -5.88 -0.95 -4.89
N GLY A 275 -4.94 -0.75 -5.83
CA GLY A 275 -5.23 -0.19 -7.14
C GLY A 275 -6.19 -1.05 -7.95
N THR A 276 -5.97 -2.37 -7.96
CA THR A 276 -6.79 -3.31 -8.72
C THR A 276 -8.13 -3.62 -8.04
N PHE A 277 -8.18 -3.76 -6.71
CA PHE A 277 -9.44 -4.00 -5.98
C PHE A 277 -10.34 -2.76 -5.91
N SER A 278 -9.78 -1.58 -5.61
CA SER A 278 -10.58 -0.39 -5.27
C SER A 278 -10.67 0.63 -6.41
N LYS A 279 -9.59 0.81 -7.19
CA LYS A 279 -9.46 1.86 -8.20
C LYS A 279 -9.66 1.39 -9.65
N ALA A 280 -9.95 0.10 -9.85
CA ALA A 280 -10.14 -0.52 -11.17
C ALA A 280 -8.94 -0.35 -12.13
N LEU A 281 -7.73 -0.31 -11.58
CA LEU A 281 -6.51 -0.07 -12.35
C LEU A 281 -6.04 -1.31 -13.12
N ASN A 282 -5.31 -1.06 -14.22
CA ASN A 282 -4.73 -2.06 -15.10
C ASN A 282 -3.21 -2.06 -15.02
N LEU A 283 -2.56 -2.91 -15.83
CA LEU A 283 -1.10 -3.04 -15.86
C LEU A 283 -0.40 -1.72 -16.27
N SER A 284 -0.98 -0.98 -17.22
CA SER A 284 -0.45 0.31 -17.69
C SER A 284 -0.34 1.33 -16.56
N ASP A 285 -1.34 1.38 -15.70
CA ASP A 285 -1.46 2.38 -14.63
C ASP A 285 -0.52 2.06 -13.46
N LEU A 286 -0.19 0.79 -13.30
CA LEU A 286 0.57 0.27 -12.16
C LEU A 286 2.01 -0.15 -12.50
N TRP A 287 2.46 0.10 -13.73
CA TRP A 287 3.78 -0.33 -14.21
C TRP A 287 4.93 0.14 -13.31
N GLY A 288 4.83 1.36 -12.77
CA GLY A 288 5.81 1.91 -11.83
C GLY A 288 6.00 1.05 -10.58
N SER A 289 4.94 0.40 -10.08
CA SER A 289 5.00 -0.51 -8.93
C SER A 289 5.53 -1.90 -9.28
N PHE A 290 5.57 -2.29 -10.56
CA PHE A 290 6.18 -3.56 -10.98
C PHE A 290 7.70 -3.51 -11.01
N ILE A 291 8.29 -2.35 -11.32
CA ILE A 291 9.75 -2.19 -11.47
C ILE A 291 10.50 -2.63 -10.20
N PRO A 292 10.14 -2.17 -8.99
CA PRO A 292 10.83 -2.58 -7.76
C PRO A 292 10.67 -4.08 -7.47
N LEU A 293 9.52 -4.69 -7.80
CA LEU A 293 9.31 -6.13 -7.65
C LEU A 293 10.20 -6.91 -8.62
N LEU A 294 10.29 -6.49 -9.88
CA LEU A 294 11.15 -7.11 -10.88
C LEU A 294 12.64 -7.04 -10.50
N ILE A 295 13.07 -5.97 -9.84
CA ILE A 295 14.44 -5.82 -9.33
C ILE A 295 14.66 -6.69 -8.07
N ALA A 296 13.66 -6.75 -7.18
CA ALA A 296 13.76 -7.49 -5.93
C ALA A 296 13.91 -9.00 -6.14
N VAL A 297 13.28 -9.58 -7.18
CA VAL A 297 13.40 -11.02 -7.50
C VAL A 297 14.86 -11.47 -7.67
N PRO A 298 15.64 -10.97 -8.66
CA PRO A 298 17.02 -11.40 -8.84
C PRO A 298 17.93 -10.99 -7.67
N LEU A 299 17.64 -9.87 -7.00
CA LEU A 299 18.43 -9.42 -5.86
C LEU A 299 18.31 -10.39 -4.67
N VAL A 300 17.09 -10.75 -4.28
CA VAL A 300 16.85 -11.66 -3.16
C VAL A 300 17.33 -13.07 -3.48
N LEU A 301 17.08 -13.57 -4.70
CA LEU A 301 17.56 -14.89 -5.11
C LEU A 301 19.08 -14.94 -5.24
N GLY A 302 19.69 -13.92 -5.84
CA GLY A 302 21.14 -13.81 -5.94
C GLY A 302 21.80 -13.80 -4.56
N LEU A 303 21.29 -13.01 -3.62
CA LEU A 303 21.78 -13.00 -2.24
C LEU A 303 21.59 -14.36 -1.55
N SER A 304 20.47 -15.03 -1.76
CA SER A 304 20.20 -16.35 -1.19
C SER A 304 21.22 -17.40 -1.68
N VAL A 305 21.53 -17.39 -2.99
CA VAL A 305 22.51 -18.30 -3.59
C VAL A 305 23.93 -18.00 -3.12
N LEU A 306 24.30 -16.71 -3.03
CA LEU A 306 25.64 -16.28 -2.61
C LEU A 306 25.92 -16.61 -1.14
N LEU A 307 24.95 -16.36 -0.25
CA LEU A 307 25.10 -16.53 1.19
C LEU A 307 24.91 -17.99 1.65
N LEU A 308 24.33 -18.85 0.81
CA LEU A 308 24.32 -20.28 1.07
C LEU A 308 25.75 -20.82 0.97
N LYS A 309 26.35 -21.18 2.12
CA LYS A 309 27.73 -21.72 2.16
C LYS A 309 27.87 -22.96 1.27
N LYS A 310 28.94 -23.06 0.47
CA LYS A 310 29.44 -24.39 0.03
C LYS A 310 29.99 -25.04 1.29
N GLN A 311 29.85 -26.36 1.42
CA GLN A 311 30.86 -27.06 2.20
C GLN A 311 32.21 -26.79 1.53
N GLU A 312 33.07 -26.14 2.31
CA GLU A 312 34.50 -26.07 2.10
C GLU A 312 35.02 -27.51 2.01
N GLU A 313 35.88 -27.77 1.02
CA GLU A 313 36.79 -28.92 1.03
C GLU A 313 37.74 -28.83 2.24
#